data_AF-A0A0L6TYH9-F1
#
_entry.id   AF-A0A0L6TYH9-F1
#
_cell.length_a   1.000
_cell.length_b   1.000
_cell.length_c   1.000
_cell.angle_alpha   90.00
_cell.angle_beta   90.00
_cell.angle_gamma   90.00
#
_symmetry.space_group_name_H-M   'P 1'
#
loop_
_entity.id
_entity.type
_entity.pdbx_description
1 polymer ?
#
loop_
_entity_poly.entity_id
_entity_poly.type
_entity_poly.pdbx_seq_one_letter_code
_entity_poly.pdbx_strand_id
1 'polypeptide(L)'
;MKGRLDGLVTSKVVGTRAPIDFGVEIQPIGELLYAEDIAMAIRKEDTKLLEEVNKALKSIIEDGTYEEISNKWFGMNILEK
;
A
#
# COMPACT_ATOMS: atom_id res chain seq x y z
N MET A 1 -1.88 28.36 2.60
CA MET A 1 -2.67 27.46 1.73
C MET A 1 -4.10 27.20 2.20
N LYS A 2 -4.59 27.75 3.33
CA LYS A 2 -6.01 27.64 3.72
C LYS A 2 -6.93 28.27 2.65
N GLY A 3 -7.92 27.53 2.18
CA GLY A 3 -9.03 28.03 1.36
C GLY A 3 -8.89 27.95 -0.17
N ARG A 4 -7.92 27.19 -0.72
CA ARG A 4 -7.76 27.03 -2.19
C ARG A 4 -8.12 25.66 -2.74
N LEU A 5 -8.29 24.66 -1.89
CA LEU A 5 -8.50 23.26 -2.27
C LEU A 5 -9.55 22.66 -1.32
N ASP A 6 -10.60 22.06 -1.89
CA ASP A 6 -11.67 21.39 -1.15
C ASP A 6 -11.49 19.86 -1.07
N GLY A 7 -10.53 19.30 -1.81
CA GLY A 7 -10.26 17.87 -1.82
C GLY A 7 -8.96 17.51 -2.55
N LEU A 8 -8.52 16.28 -2.34
CA LEU A 8 -7.38 15.67 -3.03
C LEU A 8 -7.68 14.19 -3.31
N VAL A 9 -7.18 13.68 -4.43
CA VAL A 9 -7.24 12.25 -4.76
C VAL A 9 -5.84 11.68 -4.60
N THR A 10 -5.71 10.63 -3.77
CA THR A 10 -4.43 9.97 -3.48
C THR A 10 -4.67 8.52 -3.10
N SER A 11 -3.59 7.74 -2.93
CA SER A 11 -3.68 6.35 -2.51
C SER A 11 -4.18 6.24 -1.07
N LYS A 12 -4.86 5.13 -0.75
CA LYS A 12 -5.40 4.85 0.60
C LYS A 12 -4.34 5.03 1.68
N VAL A 13 -3.14 4.51 1.46
CA VAL A 13 -2.03 4.57 2.44
C VAL A 13 -1.56 6.01 2.69
N VAL A 14 -1.36 6.81 1.64
CA VAL A 14 -0.90 8.20 1.80
C VAL A 14 -1.99 9.06 2.44
N GLY A 15 -3.23 8.93 1.98
CA GLY A 15 -4.37 9.70 2.50
C GLY A 15 -4.66 9.41 3.96
N THR A 16 -4.60 8.14 4.38
CA THR A 16 -4.85 7.74 5.78
C THR A 16 -3.72 8.12 6.72
N ARG A 17 -2.47 8.15 6.24
CA ARG A 17 -1.31 8.54 7.06
C ARG A 17 -1.11 10.04 7.17
N ALA A 18 -1.56 10.84 6.20
CA ALA A 18 -1.30 12.27 6.18
C ALA A 18 -1.68 13.03 7.46
N PRO A 19 -2.83 12.75 8.14
CA PRO A 19 -3.13 13.35 9.44
C PRO A 19 -2.09 13.05 10.52
N ILE A 20 -1.52 11.85 10.52
CA ILE A 20 -0.52 11.39 11.49
C ILE A 20 0.86 11.99 11.15
N ASP A 21 1.28 11.87 9.89
CA ASP A 21 2.63 12.23 9.46
C ASP A 21 2.81 13.76 9.32
N PHE A 22 1.74 14.50 8.98
CA PHE A 22 1.79 15.93 8.66
C PHE A 22 0.88 16.83 9.52
N GLY A 23 0.07 16.26 10.42
CA GLY A 23 -0.84 17.04 11.27
C GLY A 23 -1.93 17.79 10.49
N VAL A 24 -2.33 17.26 9.33
CA VAL A 24 -3.39 17.85 8.50
C VAL A 24 -4.77 17.32 8.89
N GLU A 25 -5.76 18.23 8.92
CA GLU A 25 -7.16 17.87 9.16
C GLU A 25 -7.83 17.49 7.82
N ILE A 26 -7.66 16.24 7.41
CA ILE A 26 -8.36 15.65 6.25
C ILE A 26 -9.06 14.36 6.66
N GLN A 27 -10.12 14.01 5.93
CA GLN A 27 -10.85 12.76 6.14
C GLN A 27 -11.12 12.09 4.78
N PRO A 28 -11.07 10.75 4.70
CA PRO A 28 -11.47 10.03 3.50
C PRO A 28 -12.97 10.20 3.25
N ILE A 29 -13.35 10.40 1.99
CA ILE A 29 -14.75 10.51 1.55
C ILE A 29 -15.00 9.54 0.40
N GLY A 30 -16.07 8.77 0.49
CA GLY A 30 -16.49 7.81 -0.53
C GLY A 30 -15.72 6.49 -0.50
N GLU A 31 -15.98 5.67 -1.51
CA GLU A 31 -15.30 4.38 -1.73
C GLU A 31 -14.01 4.56 -2.55
N LEU A 32 -13.18 3.51 -2.59
CA LEU A 32 -12.01 3.48 -3.47
C LEU A 32 -12.46 3.57 -4.94
N LEU A 33 -11.85 4.49 -5.69
CA LEU A 33 -12.11 4.62 -7.13
C LEU A 33 -11.64 3.38 -7.92
N TYR A 34 -10.52 2.81 -7.49
CA TYR A 34 -9.99 1.53 -7.98
C TYR A 34 -9.04 0.94 -6.93
N ALA A 35 -8.83 -0.37 -7.01
CA ALA A 35 -7.80 -1.06 -6.26
C ALA A 35 -6.51 -1.12 -7.09
N GLU A 36 -5.38 -0.87 -6.46
CA GLU A 36 -4.05 -0.99 -7.06
C GLU A 36 -3.38 -2.26 -6.53
N ASP A 37 -2.84 -3.08 -7.42
CA ASP A 37 -1.98 -4.20 -7.04
C ASP A 37 -0.52 -3.77 -7.22
N ILE A 38 0.20 -3.62 -6.11
CA ILE A 38 1.62 -3.22 -6.12
C ILE A 38 2.50 -4.46 -6.27
N ALA A 39 3.43 -4.41 -7.23
CA ALA A 39 4.29 -5.55 -7.57
C ALA A 39 5.75 -5.15 -7.77
N MET A 40 6.65 -6.12 -7.61
CA MET A 40 8.07 -5.97 -7.96
C MET A 40 8.29 -6.18 -9.46
N ALA A 41 8.90 -5.21 -10.13
CA ALA A 41 9.25 -5.33 -11.54
C ALA A 41 10.53 -6.17 -11.72
N ILE A 42 10.46 -7.14 -12.62
CA ILE A 42 11.58 -8.03 -13.00
C ILE A 42 11.72 -7.97 -14.53
N ARG A 43 12.96 -8.12 -15.04
CA ARG A 43 13.22 -8.20 -16.49
C ARG A 43 12.46 -9.38 -17.10
N LYS A 44 11.97 -9.23 -18.33
CA LYS A 44 11.06 -10.21 -18.94
C LYS A 44 11.71 -11.58 -19.15
N GLU A 45 13.02 -11.59 -19.38
CA GLU A 45 13.84 -12.77 -19.60
C GLU A 45 14.23 -13.51 -18.31
N ASP A 46 14.12 -12.86 -17.14
CA ASP A 46 14.56 -13.40 -15.85
C ASP A 46 13.46 -14.27 -15.19
N THR A 47 12.97 -15.28 -15.93
CA THR A 47 11.85 -16.13 -15.48
C THR A 47 12.14 -16.91 -14.20
N LYS A 48 13.36 -17.42 -14.06
CA LYS A 48 13.78 -18.13 -12.84
C LYS A 48 13.78 -17.23 -11.60
N LEU A 49 14.21 -15.98 -11.75
CA LEU A 49 14.18 -15.01 -10.65
C LEU A 49 12.73 -14.69 -10.27
N LEU A 50 11.87 -14.49 -11.26
CA LEU A 50 10.44 -14.27 -11.03
C LEU A 50 9.80 -15.41 -10.23
N GLU A 51 10.08 -16.66 -10.58
CA GLU A 51 9.57 -17.83 -9.88
C GLU A 51 10.00 -17.87 -8.40
N GLU A 52 11.30 -17.71 -8.14
CA GLU A 52 11.85 -17.75 -6.78
C GLU A 52 11.35 -16.57 -5.93
N VAL A 53 11.25 -15.37 -6.50
CA VAL A 53 10.71 -14.18 -5.81
C VAL A 53 9.24 -14.40 -5.46
N ASN A 54 8.43 -14.91 -6.38
CA ASN A 54 7.01 -15.19 -6.11
C ASN A 54 6.84 -16.29 -5.05
N LYS A 55 7.69 -17.31 -5.06
CA LYS A 55 7.68 -18.38 -4.05
C LYS A 55 8.03 -17.85 -2.66
N ALA A 56 9.06 -17.01 -2.56
CA ALA A 56 9.45 -16.38 -1.31
C ALA A 56 8.35 -15.45 -0.80
N LEU A 57 7.77 -14.62 -1.67
CA LEU A 57 6.66 -13.72 -1.33
C LEU A 57 5.44 -14.49 -0.83
N LYS A 58 5.08 -15.59 -1.50
CA LYS A 58 3.98 -16.46 -1.06
C LYS A 58 4.25 -17.04 0.33
N SER A 59 5.47 -17.48 0.59
CA SER A 59 5.83 -18.08 1.88
C SER A 59 5.66 -17.09 3.04
N ILE A 60 6.11 -15.83 2.87
CA ILE A 60 5.97 -14.80 3.91
C ILE A 60 4.53 -14.28 4.07
N ILE A 61 3.66 -14.48 3.08
CA ILE A 61 2.24 -14.19 3.19
C ILE A 61 1.56 -15.30 3.98
N GLU A 62 1.85 -16.57 3.66
CA GLU A 62 1.24 -17.73 4.31
C GLU A 62 1.63 -17.87 5.79
N ASP A 63 2.85 -17.46 6.16
CA ASP A 63 3.33 -17.54 7.54
C ASP A 63 3.00 -16.29 8.39
N GLY A 64 2.35 -15.28 7.81
CA GLY A 64 1.93 -14.04 8.50
C GLY A 64 3.03 -12.98 8.62
N THR A 65 4.27 -13.25 8.24
CA THR A 65 5.39 -12.29 8.31
C THR A 65 5.08 -11.01 7.52
N TYR A 66 4.41 -11.14 6.37
CA TYR A 66 4.02 -9.99 5.55
C TYR A 66 3.07 -9.06 6.33
N GLU A 67 2.07 -9.62 7.00
CA GLU A 67 1.10 -8.85 7.77
C GLU A 67 1.79 -8.11 8.93
N GLU A 68 2.73 -8.76 9.63
CA GLU A 68 3.53 -8.13 10.68
C GLU A 68 4.33 -6.94 10.15
N ILE A 69 5.01 -7.10 9.01
CA ILE A 69 5.74 -6.02 8.33
C ILE A 69 4.79 -4.89 7.96
N SER A 70 3.65 -5.22 7.36
CA SER A 70 2.67 -4.23 6.92
C SER A 70 2.13 -3.40 8.08
N ASN A 71 1.72 -4.06 9.17
CA ASN A 71 1.22 -3.38 10.36
C ASN A 71 2.31 -2.52 11.03
N LYS A 72 3.56 -3.00 11.06
CA LYS A 72 4.68 -2.23 11.63
C LYS A 72 4.90 -0.89 10.91
N TRP A 73 4.81 -0.88 9.58
CA TRP A 73 5.14 0.30 8.79
C TRP A 73 3.93 1.16 8.45
N PHE A 74 2.77 0.56 8.23
CA PHE A 74 1.58 1.24 7.74
C PHE A 74 0.42 1.28 8.74
N GLY A 75 0.48 0.51 9.84
CA GLY A 75 -0.62 0.39 10.81
C GLY A 75 -1.84 -0.37 10.28
N MET A 76 -1.69 -1.04 9.14
CA MET A 76 -2.73 -1.82 8.47
C MET A 76 -2.09 -2.90 7.60
N ASN A 77 -2.85 -3.95 7.28
CA ASN A 77 -2.47 -4.91 6.26
C ASN A 77 -2.76 -4.33 4.86
N ILE A 78 -1.72 -4.10 4.07
CA ILE A 78 -1.85 -3.50 2.73
C ILE A 78 -2.25 -4.53 1.65
N LEU A 79 -2.32 -5.82 1.98
CA LEU A 79 -2.95 -6.83 1.10
C LEU A 79 -4.47 -6.84 1.23
N GLU A 80 -5.02 -6.26 2.30
CA GLU A 80 -6.47 -6.11 2.48
C GLU A 80 -6.98 -4.91 1.69
N LYS A 81 -7.98 -5.16 0.83
CA LYS A 81 -8.59 -4.14 -0.03
C LYS A 81 -9.60 -3.29 0.74
#